data_AF-A0A353R5C8-F1
#
_entry.id   AF-A0A353R5C8-F1
#
_cell.length_a   1.000
_cell.length_b   1.000
_cell.length_c   1.000
_cell.angle_alpha   90.00
_cell.angle_beta   90.00
_cell.angle_gamma   90.00
#
_symmetry.space_group_name_H-M   'P 1'
#
loop_
_entity.id
_entity.type
_entity.pdbx_description
1 polymer ?
#
loop_
_entity_poly.entity_id
_entity_poly.type
_entity_poly.pdbx_seq_one_letter_code
_entity_poly.pdbx_strand_id
1 'polypeptide(L)'
;ALRLGDGLAMLAFMDEPERDEQLFSARLACPHCGYSLQELEPRQFSFNNPAGACPECDGLGVQQFFDPSRVVAHPELSLAGGAVRGWDRRTAYYFQMIQSLATA
;
A
#
# COMPACT_ATOMS: atom_id res chain seq x y z
N ALA A 1 13.43 2.91 37.16
CA ALA A 1 12.83 1.87 36.29
C ALA A 1 12.75 2.34 34.85
N LEU A 2 11.74 3.13 34.44
CA LEU A 2 11.52 3.55 33.05
C LEU A 2 12.76 4.15 32.34
N ARG A 3 13.49 5.07 32.98
CA ARG A 3 14.72 5.64 32.39
C ARG A 3 15.84 4.62 32.16
N LEU A 4 15.92 3.57 32.98
CA LEU A 4 16.94 2.51 32.86
C LEU A 4 16.52 1.43 31.85
N GLY A 5 15.21 1.19 31.72
CA GLY A 5 14.61 0.24 30.77
C GLY A 5 14.17 0.87 29.45
N ASP A 6 14.79 1.99 29.05
CA ASP A 6 14.52 2.70 27.80
C ASP A 6 13.02 3.01 27.54
N GLY A 7 12.30 3.39 28.58
CA GLY A 7 10.87 3.70 28.54
C GLY A 7 9.95 2.52 28.86
N LEU A 8 10.47 1.34 29.18
CA LEU A 8 9.71 0.17 29.64
C LEU A 8 9.91 -0.10 31.13
N ALA A 9 8.87 -0.61 31.79
CA ALA A 9 8.93 -1.06 33.18
C ALA A 9 8.01 -2.27 33.39
N MET A 10 8.55 -3.31 34.03
CA MET A 10 7.79 -4.48 34.46
C MET A 10 7.43 -4.35 35.95
N LEU A 11 6.18 -4.68 36.29
CA LEU A 11 5.67 -4.72 37.66
C LEU A 11 5.35 -6.16 38.02
N ALA A 12 6.04 -6.69 39.04
CA ALA A 12 5.84 -8.03 39.58
C ALA A 12 5.32 -7.95 41.03
N PHE A 13 4.42 -8.86 41.41
CA PHE A 13 3.80 -8.91 42.74
C PHE A 13 4.56 -9.86 43.65
N MET A 14 5.30 -9.32 44.62
CA MET A 14 6.14 -10.14 45.51
C MET A 14 5.33 -11.00 46.49
N ASP A 15 4.19 -10.49 46.96
CA ASP A 15 3.31 -11.19 47.90
C ASP A 15 2.30 -12.12 47.22
N GLU A 16 2.15 -12.00 45.90
CA GLU A 16 1.21 -12.77 45.07
C GLU A 16 1.94 -13.29 43.80
N PRO A 17 2.86 -14.25 43.90
CA PRO A 17 3.70 -14.68 42.78
C PRO A 17 2.93 -15.40 41.66
N GLU A 18 1.70 -15.85 41.91
CA GLU A 18 0.81 -16.43 40.90
C GLU A 18 0.13 -15.38 40.03
N ARG A 19 0.21 -14.09 40.42
CA ARG A 19 -0.39 -13.00 39.67
C ARG A 19 0.52 -12.58 38.53
N ASP A 20 -0.07 -12.41 37.35
CA ASP A 20 0.67 -11.99 36.15
C ASP A 20 1.38 -10.65 36.32
N GLU A 21 2.60 -10.59 35.79
CA GLU A 21 3.39 -9.36 35.70
C GLU A 21 2.74 -8.36 34.73
N GLN A 22 2.88 -7.06 35.02
CA GLN A 22 2.33 -5.99 34.20
C GLN A 22 3.45 -5.17 33.53
N LEU A 23 3.41 -5.09 32.21
CA LEU A 23 4.35 -4.32 31.41
C LEU A 23 3.78 -2.92 31.10
N PHE A 24 4.51 -1.89 31.50
CA PHE A 24 4.19 -0.50 31.22
C PHE A 24 5.19 0.10 30.22
N SER A 25 4.70 0.98 29.35
CA SER A 25 5.49 1.75 28.40
C SER A 25 5.20 3.24 28.57
N ALA A 26 6.26 4.06 28.63
CA ALA A 26 6.18 5.52 28.61
C ALA A 26 6.28 6.10 27.18
N ARG A 27 6.38 5.23 26.16
CA ARG A 27 6.37 5.60 24.75
C ARG A 27 5.03 5.23 24.12
N LEU A 28 4.65 5.93 23.05
CA LEU A 28 3.57 5.54 22.14
C LEU A 28 4.01 4.32 21.30
N ALA A 29 4.50 3.26 21.94
CA ALA A 29 5.03 2.08 21.29
C ALA A 29 4.36 0.82 21.82
N CYS A 30 4.09 -0.12 20.91
CA CYS A 30 3.57 -1.43 21.25
C CYS A 30 4.65 -2.23 22.00
N PRO A 31 4.42 -2.66 23.25
CA PRO A 31 5.42 -3.37 24.04
C PRO A 31 5.67 -4.80 23.57
N HIS A 32 4.81 -5.35 22.69
CA HIS A 32 4.95 -6.71 22.16
C HIS A 32 5.74 -6.79 20.85
N CYS A 33 5.55 -5.82 19.95
CA CYS A 33 6.18 -5.83 18.62
C CYS A 33 7.16 -4.67 18.39
N GLY A 34 7.29 -3.74 19.35
CA GLY A 34 8.21 -2.61 19.26
C GLY A 34 7.78 -1.52 18.27
N TYR A 35 6.62 -1.64 17.63
CA TYR A 35 6.10 -0.60 16.73
C TYR A 35 5.83 0.68 17.50
N SER A 36 6.56 1.74 17.17
CA SER A 36 6.38 3.08 17.76
C SER A 36 5.53 3.93 16.83
N LEU A 37 4.44 4.46 17.36
CA LEU A 37 3.74 5.60 16.78
C LEU A 37 4.57 6.86 17.04
N GLN A 38 4.55 7.78 16.08
CA GLN A 38 5.01 9.14 16.30
C GLN A 38 4.01 9.89 17.19
N GLU A 39 4.43 11.01 17.74
CA GLU A 39 3.51 11.89 18.48
C GLU A 39 2.32 12.28 17.59
N LEU A 40 1.11 12.11 18.13
CA LEU A 40 -0.12 12.30 17.37
C LEU A 40 -0.36 13.80 17.15
N GLU A 41 -0.28 14.23 15.90
CA GLU A 41 -0.52 15.61 15.51
C GLU A 41 -1.67 15.67 14.49
N PRO A 42 -2.52 16.73 14.51
CA PRO A 42 -3.65 16.84 13.57
C PRO A 42 -3.25 16.72 12.10
N ARG A 43 -2.02 17.14 11.73
CA ARG A 43 -1.52 17.06 10.34
C ARG A 43 -1.35 15.64 9.83
N GLN A 44 -1.15 14.65 10.71
CA GLN A 44 -1.04 13.23 10.34
C GLN A 44 -2.38 12.64 9.87
N PHE A 45 -3.49 13.31 10.19
CA PHE A 45 -4.83 12.92 9.74
C PHE A 45 -5.30 13.73 8.52
N SER A 46 -4.46 14.61 7.99
CA SER A 46 -4.76 15.40 6.80
C SER A 46 -4.23 14.73 5.56
N PHE A 47 -5.12 14.25 4.70
CA PHE A 47 -4.76 13.75 3.37
C PHE A 47 -4.19 14.85 2.44
N ASN A 48 -4.38 16.13 2.79
CA ASN A 48 -3.78 17.27 2.09
C ASN A 48 -2.38 17.62 2.61
N ASN A 49 -1.84 16.88 3.59
CA ASN A 49 -0.51 17.09 4.11
C ASN A 49 0.37 15.86 3.81
N PRO A 50 1.60 16.02 3.30
CA PRO A 50 2.50 14.89 3.05
C PRO A 50 2.74 13.99 4.27
N ALA A 51 2.63 14.53 5.49
CA ALA A 51 2.77 13.76 6.73
C ALA A 51 1.58 12.82 7.02
N GLY A 52 0.41 13.06 6.44
CA GLY A 52 -0.80 12.24 6.60
C GLY A 52 -1.31 11.60 5.30
N ALA A 53 -0.78 12.02 4.15
CA ALA A 53 -1.16 11.49 2.85
C ALA A 53 -0.62 10.06 2.65
N CYS A 54 -1.44 9.20 2.06
CA CYS A 54 -0.99 7.88 1.63
C CYS A 54 0.06 8.04 0.52
N PRO A 55 1.26 7.43 0.63
CA PRO A 55 2.34 7.59 -0.34
C PRO A 55 2.07 6.94 -1.70
N GLU A 56 1.09 6.06 -1.80
CA GLU A 56 0.76 5.36 -3.06
C GLU A 56 -0.22 6.16 -3.94
N CYS A 57 -1.00 7.07 -3.35
CA CYS A 57 -2.02 7.84 -4.06
C CYS A 57 -1.97 9.34 -3.75
N ASP A 58 -0.94 9.80 -3.04
CA ASP A 58 -0.74 11.18 -2.60
C ASP A 58 -1.98 11.78 -1.88
N GLY A 59 -2.68 10.94 -1.12
CA GLY A 59 -3.89 11.36 -0.39
C GLY A 59 -5.16 11.51 -1.23
N LEU A 60 -5.13 11.17 -2.53
CA LEU A 60 -6.31 11.20 -3.40
C LEU A 60 -7.28 10.04 -3.12
N GLY A 61 -6.79 8.93 -2.58
CA GLY A 61 -7.59 7.73 -2.31
C GLY A 61 -7.97 6.92 -3.55
N VAL A 62 -7.46 7.31 -4.73
CA VAL A 62 -7.69 6.64 -6.01
C VAL A 62 -6.40 6.58 -6.80
N GLN A 63 -6.24 5.52 -7.60
CA GLN A 63 -5.15 5.37 -8.56
C GLN A 63 -5.72 5.24 -9.97
N GLN A 64 -5.07 5.87 -10.94
CA GLN A 64 -5.44 5.74 -12.34
C GLN A 64 -4.78 4.50 -12.94
N PHE A 65 -5.57 3.69 -13.64
CA PHE A 65 -5.10 2.50 -14.34
C PHE A 65 -5.86 2.35 -15.66
N PHE A 66 -5.31 1.54 -16.56
CA PHE A 66 -5.96 1.22 -17.83
C PHE A 66 -7.07 0.19 -17.61
N ASP A 67 -8.30 0.58 -17.96
CA ASP A 67 -9.45 -0.31 -17.99
C ASP A 67 -9.38 -1.20 -19.25
N PRO A 68 -9.24 -2.53 -19.13
CA PRO A 68 -9.13 -3.43 -20.27
C PRO A 68 -10.32 -3.34 -21.23
N SER A 69 -11.52 -3.06 -20.72
CA SER A 69 -12.72 -2.91 -21.55
C SER A 69 -12.69 -1.65 -22.43
N ARG A 70 -11.91 -0.63 -22.02
CA ARG A 70 -11.69 0.58 -22.81
C ARG A 70 -10.52 0.43 -23.79
N VAL A 71 -9.58 -0.47 -23.49
CA VAL A 71 -8.46 -0.80 -24.39
C VAL A 71 -8.95 -1.67 -25.55
N VAL A 72 -9.74 -2.71 -25.27
CA VAL A 72 -10.35 -3.59 -26.27
C VAL A 72 -11.76 -3.09 -26.59
N ALA A 73 -11.85 -2.03 -27.40
CA ALA A 73 -13.12 -1.37 -27.70
C ALA A 73 -14.12 -2.25 -28.48
N HIS A 74 -13.61 -3.21 -29.27
CA HIS A 74 -14.41 -4.08 -30.13
C HIS A 74 -14.00 -5.55 -29.96
N PRO A 75 -14.36 -6.21 -28.85
CA PRO A 75 -13.93 -7.59 -28.54
C PRO A 75 -14.45 -8.63 -29.55
N GLU A 76 -15.49 -8.31 -30.31
CA GLU A 76 -16.03 -9.13 -31.38
C GLU A 76 -15.16 -9.17 -32.65
N LEU A 77 -14.24 -8.21 -32.81
CA LEU A 77 -13.33 -8.16 -33.95
C LEU A 77 -12.06 -8.96 -33.66
N SER A 78 -11.38 -9.41 -34.73
CA SER A 78 -10.02 -9.93 -34.58
C SER A 78 -9.03 -8.82 -34.25
N LEU A 79 -7.86 -9.17 -33.71
CA LEU A 79 -6.77 -8.22 -33.49
C LEU A 79 -6.41 -7.46 -34.79
N ALA A 80 -6.28 -8.19 -35.91
CA ALA A 80 -6.03 -7.61 -37.22
C ALA A 80 -7.19 -6.76 -37.75
N GLY A 81 -8.40 -7.00 -37.26
CA GLY A 81 -9.64 -6.30 -37.60
C GLY A 81 -9.92 -5.07 -36.75
N GLY A 82 -9.06 -4.73 -35.78
CA GLY A 82 -9.20 -3.51 -34.98
C GLY A 82 -9.88 -3.69 -33.62
N ALA A 83 -9.80 -4.89 -33.02
CA ALA A 83 -10.26 -5.12 -31.65
C ALA A 83 -9.63 -4.13 -30.64
N VAL A 84 -8.35 -3.82 -30.84
CA VAL A 84 -7.63 -2.73 -30.18
C VAL A 84 -7.34 -1.65 -31.21
N ARG A 85 -7.71 -0.40 -30.89
CA ARG A 85 -7.57 0.73 -31.80
C ARG A 85 -6.08 0.99 -32.11
N GLY A 86 -5.74 1.07 -33.41
CA GLY A 86 -4.37 1.35 -33.86
C GLY A 86 -3.42 0.15 -33.82
N TRP A 87 -3.93 -1.04 -33.49
CA TRP A 87 -3.18 -2.30 -33.50
C TRP A 87 -3.57 -3.17 -34.71
N ASP A 88 -4.31 -2.60 -35.67
CA ASP A 88 -4.79 -3.24 -36.89
C ASP A 88 -3.76 -3.18 -38.03
N ARG A 89 -4.09 -3.83 -39.15
CA ARG A 89 -3.25 -3.85 -40.36
C ARG A 89 -2.90 -2.47 -40.94
N ARG A 90 -3.64 -1.42 -40.57
CA ARG A 90 -3.39 -0.05 -41.07
C ARG A 90 -2.20 0.58 -40.36
N THR A 91 -1.85 0.08 -39.18
CA THR A 91 -0.73 0.58 -38.38
C THR A 91 0.40 -0.44 -38.36
N ALA A 92 1.25 -0.41 -39.40
CA ALA A 92 2.25 -1.44 -39.68
C ALA A 92 3.16 -1.76 -38.48
N TYR A 93 3.62 -0.75 -37.72
CA TYR A 93 4.50 -0.96 -36.57
C TYR A 93 3.87 -1.84 -35.48
N TYR A 94 2.70 -1.44 -34.95
CA TYR A 94 2.02 -2.19 -33.90
C TYR A 94 1.50 -3.54 -34.41
N PHE A 95 1.06 -3.60 -35.66
CA PHE A 95 0.59 -4.84 -36.25
C PHE A 95 1.69 -5.90 -36.34
N GLN A 96 2.90 -5.52 -36.81
CA GLN A 96 4.05 -6.42 -36.86
C GLN A 96 4.47 -6.88 -35.46
N MET A 97 4.44 -5.97 -34.48
CA MET A 97 4.75 -6.29 -33.08
C MET A 97 3.79 -7.31 -32.47
N ILE A 98 2.49 -7.26 -32.80
CA ILE A 98 1.52 -8.24 -32.30
C ILE A 98 1.66 -9.56 -33.05
N GLN A 99 1.94 -9.52 -34.35
CA GLN A 99 2.16 -10.74 -35.14
C GLN A 99 3.35 -11.54 -34.61
N SER A 100 4.45 -10.90 -34.17
CA SER A 100 5.60 -11.61 -33.62
C SER A 100 5.30 -12.38 -32.33
N LEU A 101 4.32 -11.92 -31.54
CA LEU A 101 3.85 -12.62 -30.33
C LEU A 101 3.01 -13.86 -30.65
N ALA A 102 2.40 -13.93 -31.84
CA ALA A 102 1.50 -15.02 -32.23
C ALA A 102 2.22 -16.25 -32.80
N THR A 103 3.50 -16.15 -33.14
CA THR A 103 4.33 -17.21 -33.75
C THR A 103 5.15 -18.02 -32.74
N ALA A 104 4.58 -18.33 -31.56
CA ALA A 104 5.14 -19.33 -30.65
C ALA A 104 4.68 -20.75 -31.03
#